data_AF-A0A849A5F8-F1
#
_entry.id   AF-A0A849A5F8-F1
#
_cell.length_a   1.000
_cell.length_b   1.000
_cell.length_c   1.000
_cell.angle_alpha   90.00
_cell.angle_beta   90.00
_cell.angle_gamma   90.00
#
_symmetry.space_group_name_H-M   'P 1'
#
loop_
_entity.id
_entity.type
_entity.pdbx_description
1 polymer ?
#
loop_
_entity_poly.entity_id
_entity_poly.type
_entity_poly.pdbx_seq_one_letter_code
_entity_poly.pdbx_strand_id
1 'polypeptide(L)'
;MAQSLPLEHSDHGVRIDPYRLTVVADTLHGPAYMDGGAIGSGMSWVGYHLTAYLALQEYFIEMNRPVPRFIVFDQPSQAFFPRDRTTGGDVAKLSDTDRDNTRKLYKLMYNAVAQSEGRLQIIAFDHADFSDPWFQESIIELWYDGTALIPREWYATAPDAQPPLSAAGPGANDA
;
A
#
# COMPACT_ATOMS: atom_id res chain seq x y z
N MET A 1 9.38 9.73 12.85
CA MET A 1 8.25 9.11 12.14
C MET A 1 7.70 7.86 12.84
N ALA A 2 8.50 6.85 13.20
CA ALA A 2 7.99 5.59 13.79
C ALA A 2 7.08 5.76 15.03
N GLN A 3 7.46 6.64 15.97
CA GLN A 3 6.69 6.94 17.19
C GLN A 3 5.33 7.63 16.94
N SER A 4 5.04 8.07 15.71
CA SER A 4 3.73 8.62 15.36
C SER A 4 2.66 7.54 15.13
N LEU A 5 3.08 6.28 15.05
CA LEU A 5 2.24 5.11 14.92
C LEU A 5 2.42 4.20 16.15
N PRO A 6 1.40 3.43 16.57
CA PRO A 6 1.50 2.46 17.65
C PRO A 6 2.29 1.20 17.21
N LEU A 7 3.59 1.36 16.90
CA LEU A 7 4.46 0.28 16.45
C LEU A 7 5.19 -0.35 17.64
N GLU A 8 5.25 -1.68 17.67
CA GLU A 8 6.02 -2.45 18.64
C GLU A 8 7.48 -2.03 18.63
N HIS A 9 8.04 -1.73 19.80
CA HIS A 9 9.45 -1.39 20.00
C HIS A 9 9.91 -0.05 19.40
N SER A 10 8.98 0.88 19.10
CA SER A 10 9.34 2.20 18.55
C SER A 10 9.95 3.18 19.56
N ASP A 11 10.00 2.82 20.85
CA ASP A 11 10.37 3.72 21.96
C ASP A 11 11.86 4.07 22.02
N HIS A 12 12.74 3.14 21.65
CA HIS A 12 14.18 3.26 21.91
C HIS A 12 15.04 3.54 20.67
N GLY A 13 14.43 3.55 19.48
CA GLY A 13 15.12 3.80 18.22
C GLY A 13 14.73 2.79 17.15
N VAL A 14 14.63 3.26 15.91
CA VAL A 14 14.29 2.44 14.75
C VAL A 14 15.25 2.82 13.64
N ARG A 15 15.86 1.83 13.01
CA ARG A 15 16.84 2.02 11.93
C ARG A 15 16.66 0.99 10.82
N ILE A 16 17.23 1.29 9.66
CA ILE A 16 17.41 0.32 8.58
C ILE A 16 18.79 -0.29 8.76
N ASP A 17 18.87 -1.62 8.81
CA ASP A 17 20.13 -2.34 8.72
C ASP A 17 20.54 -2.45 7.23
N PRO A 18 21.60 -1.78 6.77
CA PRO A 18 21.96 -1.77 5.35
C PRO A 18 22.60 -3.09 4.88
N TYR A 19 22.99 -3.98 5.79
CA TYR A 19 23.59 -5.28 5.43
C TYR A 19 22.53 -6.36 5.35
N ARG A 20 21.55 -6.34 6.26
CA ARG A 20 20.40 -7.26 6.24
C ARG A 20 19.23 -6.76 5.41
N LEU A 21 19.23 -5.48 5.05
CA LEU A 21 18.14 -4.82 4.31
C LEU A 21 16.79 -4.95 5.02
N THR A 22 16.79 -4.82 6.34
CA THR A 22 15.59 -4.93 7.19
C THR A 22 15.47 -3.76 8.15
N VAL A 23 14.25 -3.50 8.61
CA VAL A 23 14.00 -2.62 9.75
C VAL A 23 14.44 -3.33 11.03
N VAL A 24 15.08 -2.57 11.92
CA VAL A 24 15.52 -3.00 13.25
C VAL A 24 15.03 -1.97 14.26
N ALA A 25 14.30 -2.45 15.27
CA ALA A 25 13.93 -1.66 16.43
C ALA A 25 14.89 -1.97 17.58
N ASP A 26 15.46 -0.95 18.19
CA ASP A 26 16.32 -1.13 19.36
C ASP A 26 15.44 -1.43 20.59
N THR A 27 15.86 -2.36 21.44
CA THR A 27 15.15 -2.70 22.69
C THR A 27 16.14 -2.86 23.83
N LEU A 28 15.64 -2.82 25.08
CA LEU A 28 16.44 -3.09 26.28
C LEU A 28 17.03 -4.51 26.32
N HIS A 29 16.49 -5.44 25.55
CA HIS A 29 16.92 -6.84 25.49
C HIS A 29 17.76 -7.16 24.24
N GLY A 30 18.10 -6.14 23.44
CA GLY A 30 18.80 -6.27 22.17
C GLY A 30 17.94 -5.89 20.96
N PRO A 31 18.52 -5.81 19.75
CA PRO A 31 17.82 -5.41 18.55
C PRO A 31 16.72 -6.41 18.15
N ALA A 32 15.50 -5.92 17.93
CA ALA A 32 14.38 -6.65 17.37
C ALA A 32 14.38 -6.47 15.84
N TYR A 33 14.68 -7.57 15.12
CA TYR A 33 14.72 -7.57 13.67
C TYR A 33 13.35 -7.96 13.08
N MET A 34 12.89 -7.19 12.10
CA MET A 34 11.63 -7.43 11.42
C MET A 34 11.61 -8.75 10.63
N ASP A 35 12.70 -9.06 9.92
CA ASP A 35 12.88 -10.32 9.17
C ASP A 35 13.00 -11.56 10.09
N GLY A 36 13.38 -11.34 11.35
CA GLY A 36 13.51 -12.38 12.39
C GLY A 36 12.22 -12.71 13.13
N GLY A 37 11.09 -12.07 12.80
CA GLY A 37 9.80 -12.30 13.47
C GLY A 37 9.72 -11.70 14.88
N ALA A 38 10.65 -10.83 15.26
CA ALA A 38 10.65 -10.16 16.57
C ALA A 38 9.67 -8.98 16.66
N ILE A 39 8.97 -8.66 15.57
CA ILE A 39 7.97 -7.60 15.46
C ILE A 39 6.69 -8.25 14.92
N GLY A 40 5.64 -8.35 15.74
CA GLY A 40 4.59 -9.35 15.59
C GLY A 40 3.24 -8.86 15.05
N SER A 41 2.86 -7.60 15.22
CA SER A 41 1.55 -7.12 14.77
C SER A 41 1.53 -6.71 13.30
N GLY A 42 0.39 -6.95 12.62
CA GLY A 42 0.15 -6.47 11.26
C GLY A 42 0.29 -4.95 11.13
N MET A 43 -0.12 -4.20 12.17
CA MET A 43 0.11 -2.76 12.27
C MET A 43 1.59 -2.41 12.32
N SER A 44 2.38 -3.11 13.14
CA SER A 44 3.82 -2.89 13.19
C SER A 44 4.48 -3.22 11.85
N TRP A 45 4.04 -4.30 11.19
CA TRP A 45 4.62 -4.69 9.91
C TRP A 45 4.42 -3.61 8.83
N VAL A 46 3.17 -3.16 8.62
CA VAL A 46 2.91 -2.11 7.62
C VAL A 46 3.46 -0.76 8.04
N GLY A 47 3.31 -0.39 9.31
CA GLY A 47 3.82 0.89 9.80
C GLY A 47 5.34 1.01 9.69
N TYR A 48 6.09 -0.08 9.92
CA TYR A 48 7.54 -0.06 9.74
C TYR A 48 7.94 0.04 8.27
N HIS A 49 7.28 -0.66 7.36
CA HIS A 49 7.54 -0.50 5.92
C HIS A 49 7.24 0.93 5.46
N LEU A 50 6.08 1.46 5.82
CA LEU A 50 5.72 2.83 5.45
C LEU A 50 6.73 3.83 6.00
N THR A 51 7.06 3.75 7.30
CA THR A 51 8.02 4.67 7.91
C THR A 51 9.41 4.55 7.29
N ALA A 52 9.85 3.35 6.90
CA ALA A 52 11.10 3.15 6.18
C ALA A 52 11.07 3.81 4.79
N TYR A 53 10.02 3.62 4.00
CA TYR A 53 9.89 4.27 2.69
C TYR A 53 9.89 5.79 2.78
N LEU A 54 9.16 6.36 3.75
CA LEU A 54 9.11 7.80 3.96
C LEU A 54 10.46 8.35 4.42
N ALA A 55 11.13 7.68 5.36
CA ALA A 55 12.46 8.08 5.83
C ALA A 55 13.51 8.02 4.70
N LEU A 56 13.43 7.02 3.82
CA LEU A 56 14.31 6.94 2.65
C LEU A 56 14.06 8.08 1.68
N GLN A 57 12.80 8.42 1.38
CA GLN A 57 12.49 9.56 0.53
C GLN A 57 12.98 10.88 1.12
N GLU A 58 12.74 11.10 2.42
CA GLU A 58 13.25 12.26 3.14
C GLU A 58 14.78 12.36 2.99
N TYR A 59 15.50 11.27 3.28
CA TYR A 59 16.95 11.20 3.11
C TYR A 59 17.39 11.49 1.67
N PHE A 60 16.73 10.90 0.66
CA PHE A 60 17.08 11.13 -0.74
C PHE A 60 16.85 12.58 -1.17
N ILE A 61 15.78 13.20 -0.70
CA ILE A 61 15.46 14.60 -0.96
C ILE A 61 16.51 15.52 -0.31
N GLU A 62 16.81 15.31 0.97
CA GLU A 62 17.78 16.11 1.73
C GLU A 62 19.19 16.01 1.15
N MET A 63 19.60 14.79 0.78
CA MET A 63 20.92 14.54 0.22
C MET A 63 21.00 14.82 -1.29
N ASN A 64 19.92 15.33 -1.90
CA ASN A 64 19.80 15.58 -3.34
C ASN A 64 20.24 14.37 -4.19
N ARG A 65 19.77 13.17 -3.82
CA ARG A 65 20.05 11.93 -4.55
C ARG A 65 19.17 11.89 -5.82
N PRO A 66 19.63 11.22 -6.90
CA PRO A 66 18.89 11.11 -8.15
C PRO A 66 17.80 10.03 -8.07
N VAL A 67 16.93 10.11 -7.08
CA VAL A 67 15.78 9.20 -6.87
C VAL A 67 14.50 9.98 -7.14
N PRO A 68 13.50 9.39 -7.83
CA PRO A 68 12.20 10.03 -8.00
C PRO A 68 11.58 10.39 -6.65
N ARG A 69 11.15 11.64 -6.53
CA ARG A 69 10.56 12.17 -5.29
C ARG A 69 9.06 11.90 -5.18
N PHE A 70 8.64 10.74 -5.69
CA PHE A 70 7.28 10.26 -5.54
C PHE A 70 7.27 8.79 -5.10
N ILE A 71 6.24 8.40 -4.35
CA ILE A 71 5.96 7.00 -3.99
C ILE A 71 4.52 6.67 -4.37
N VAL A 72 4.31 5.44 -4.85
CA VAL A 72 2.99 4.88 -5.10
C VAL A 72 2.72 3.77 -4.08
N PHE A 73 1.60 3.84 -3.39
CA PHE A 73 1.10 2.79 -2.50
C PHE A 73 -0.19 2.20 -3.06
N ASP A 74 -0.22 0.88 -3.18
CA ASP A 74 -1.41 0.13 -3.59
C ASP A 74 -2.05 -0.54 -2.38
N GLN A 75 -3.30 -0.17 -2.10
CA GLN A 75 -4.14 -0.67 -1.01
C GLN A 75 -3.46 -0.68 0.39
N PRO A 76 -2.89 0.43 0.87
CA PRO A 76 -2.23 0.45 2.18
C PRO A 76 -3.18 0.13 3.35
N SER A 77 -4.49 0.34 3.21
CA SER A 77 -5.48 -0.05 4.21
C SER A 77 -5.66 -1.58 4.34
N GLN A 78 -5.31 -2.37 3.32
CA GLN A 78 -5.61 -3.80 3.25
C GLN A 78 -5.08 -4.59 4.45
N ALA A 79 -3.95 -4.15 5.02
CA ALA A 79 -3.33 -4.82 6.15
C ALA A 79 -4.16 -4.81 7.44
N PHE A 80 -5.18 -3.96 7.52
CA PHE A 80 -6.11 -3.91 8.65
C PHE A 80 -7.39 -4.70 8.40
N PHE A 81 -7.56 -5.28 7.21
CA PHE A 81 -8.75 -6.07 6.90
C PHE A 81 -8.59 -7.53 7.35
N PRO A 82 -9.67 -8.18 7.82
CA PRO A 82 -9.66 -9.60 8.13
C PRO A 82 -9.30 -10.45 6.91
N ARG A 83 -8.48 -11.50 7.11
CA ARG A 83 -7.99 -12.39 6.03
C ARG A 83 -9.09 -13.20 5.33
N ASP A 84 -10.20 -13.47 6.00
CA ASP A 84 -11.26 -14.36 5.48
C ASP A 84 -12.31 -13.67 4.60
N ARG A 85 -12.00 -12.50 4.01
CA ARG A 85 -12.96 -11.78 3.16
C ARG A 85 -12.95 -12.25 1.71
N THR A 86 -14.15 -12.52 1.21
CA THR A 86 -14.44 -12.85 -0.20
C THR A 86 -14.77 -11.62 -1.06
N THR A 87 -15.08 -10.44 -0.50
CA THR A 87 -15.36 -9.20 -1.27
C THR A 87 -15.07 -7.88 -0.51
N GLY A 88 -14.35 -6.95 -1.16
CA GLY A 88 -14.40 -5.47 -1.01
C GLY A 88 -13.84 -4.80 0.28
N GLY A 89 -12.94 -3.83 0.10
CA GLY A 89 -12.22 -3.05 1.13
C GLY A 89 -12.99 -1.87 1.76
N ASP A 90 -14.25 -2.06 2.13
CA ASP A 90 -15.02 -1.00 2.79
C ASP A 90 -14.54 -0.78 4.25
N VAL A 91 -13.97 0.40 4.53
CA VAL A 91 -13.50 0.83 5.86
C VAL A 91 -14.63 0.80 6.90
N ALA A 92 -15.89 0.95 6.49
CA ALA A 92 -17.03 0.85 7.41
C ALA A 92 -17.16 -0.53 8.07
N LYS A 93 -16.52 -1.57 7.49
CA LYS A 93 -16.54 -2.93 8.03
C LYS A 93 -15.30 -3.25 8.89
N LEU A 94 -14.42 -2.30 9.16
CA LEU A 94 -13.26 -2.49 10.05
C LEU A 94 -13.69 -2.40 11.52
N SER A 95 -12.89 -3.00 12.41
CA SER A 95 -13.00 -2.68 13.83
C SER A 95 -12.63 -1.21 14.07
N ASP A 96 -13.11 -0.61 15.16
CA ASP A 96 -12.75 0.78 15.49
C ASP A 96 -11.23 0.97 15.59
N THR A 97 -10.53 -0.02 16.13
CA THR A 97 -9.05 -0.05 16.23
C THR A 97 -8.40 -0.08 14.85
N ASP A 98 -8.86 -0.95 13.95
CA ASP A 98 -8.32 -1.08 12.59
C ASP A 98 -8.59 0.16 11.74
N ARG A 99 -9.77 0.76 11.92
CA ARG A 99 -10.14 2.04 11.28
C ARG A 99 -9.25 3.18 11.77
N ASP A 100 -8.99 3.28 13.08
CA ASP A 100 -8.10 4.29 13.65
C ASP A 100 -6.64 4.09 13.19
N ASN A 101 -6.15 2.85 13.14
CA ASN A 101 -4.83 2.53 12.63
C ASN A 101 -4.68 2.89 11.14
N THR A 102 -5.69 2.58 10.32
CA THR A 102 -5.74 3.00 8.90
C THR A 102 -5.68 4.52 8.79
N ARG A 103 -6.49 5.23 9.59
CA ARG A 103 -6.49 6.71 9.60
C ARG A 103 -5.12 7.27 10.00
N LYS A 104 -4.46 6.72 11.01
CA LYS A 104 -3.11 7.11 11.44
C LYS A 104 -2.08 6.90 10.34
N LEU A 105 -2.19 5.80 9.60
CA LEU A 105 -1.32 5.48 8.47
C LEU A 105 -1.41 6.57 7.38
N TYR A 106 -2.64 6.93 6.99
CA TYR A 106 -2.87 8.02 6.03
C TYR A 106 -2.45 9.38 6.57
N LYS A 107 -2.66 9.63 7.87
CA LYS A 107 -2.23 10.88 8.48
C LYS A 107 -0.71 11.03 8.47
N LEU A 108 0.04 9.94 8.65
CA LEU A 108 1.49 9.94 8.53
C LEU A 108 1.93 10.31 7.11
N MET A 109 1.33 9.71 6.07
CA MET A 109 1.62 10.05 4.67
C MET A 109 1.32 11.53 4.38
N TYR A 110 0.15 12.02 4.79
CA TYR A 110 -0.25 13.42 4.64
C TYR A 110 0.77 14.36 5.29
N ASN A 111 1.16 14.07 6.53
CA ASN A 111 2.13 14.90 7.26
C ASN A 111 3.50 14.89 6.58
N ALA A 112 3.97 13.75 6.07
CA ALA A 112 5.24 13.65 5.35
C ALA A 112 5.25 14.51 4.07
N VAL A 113 4.16 14.51 3.29
CA VAL A 113 4.01 15.38 2.11
C VAL A 113 3.98 16.85 2.52
N ALA A 114 3.18 17.21 3.53
CA ALA A 114 3.07 18.58 4.02
C ALA A 114 4.42 19.15 4.52
N GLN A 115 5.18 18.34 5.27
CA GLN A 115 6.51 18.70 5.78
C GLN A 115 7.59 18.77 4.68
N SER A 116 7.36 18.12 3.55
CA SER A 116 8.31 18.13 2.44
C SER A 116 8.27 19.41 1.60
N GLU A 117 7.33 20.33 1.86
CA GLU A 117 7.22 21.64 1.18
C GLU A 117 7.19 21.50 -0.35
N GLY A 118 6.38 20.57 -0.86
CA GLY A 118 6.23 20.32 -2.30
C GLY A 118 7.36 19.51 -2.94
N ARG A 119 8.34 19.02 -2.16
CA ARG A 119 9.43 18.18 -2.66
C ARG A 119 9.08 16.70 -2.74
N LEU A 120 8.01 16.24 -2.11
CA LEU A 120 7.56 14.85 -2.08
C LEU A 120 6.11 14.74 -2.59
N GLN A 121 5.84 13.74 -3.42
CA GLN A 121 4.49 13.34 -3.81
C GLN A 121 4.21 11.91 -3.34
N ILE A 122 3.00 11.68 -2.81
CA ILE A 122 2.52 10.32 -2.52
C ILE A 122 1.23 10.11 -3.31
N ILE A 123 1.15 8.98 -4.01
CA ILE A 123 -0.03 8.51 -4.72
C ILE A 123 -0.48 7.24 -4.01
N ALA A 124 -1.73 7.21 -3.53
CA ALA A 124 -2.30 6.05 -2.87
C ALA A 124 -3.57 5.62 -3.60
N PHE A 125 -3.70 4.33 -3.86
CA PHE A 125 -4.91 3.71 -4.41
C PHE A 125 -5.57 2.88 -3.32
N ASP A 126 -6.82 3.16 -3.00
CA ASP A 126 -7.49 2.51 -1.87
C ASP A 126 -9.01 2.70 -1.92
N HIS A 127 -9.70 1.98 -1.05
CA HIS A 127 -11.11 2.15 -0.72
C HIS A 127 -11.32 2.93 0.59
N ALA A 128 -10.23 3.44 1.17
CA ALA A 128 -10.30 4.24 2.38
C ALA A 128 -11.03 5.56 2.15
N ASP A 129 -12.03 5.84 2.98
CA ASP A 129 -12.82 7.07 2.94
C ASP A 129 -13.07 7.59 4.37
N PHE A 130 -12.35 8.65 4.74
CA PHE A 130 -12.46 9.31 6.05
C PHE A 130 -13.00 10.72 5.89
N SER A 131 -14.00 11.10 6.67
CA SER A 131 -14.63 12.43 6.62
C SER A 131 -13.74 13.59 7.10
N ASP A 132 -12.48 13.31 7.45
CA ASP A 132 -11.50 14.32 7.81
C ASP A 132 -11.24 15.27 6.63
N PRO A 133 -11.24 16.61 6.82
CA PRO A 133 -11.01 17.55 5.72
C PRO A 133 -9.69 17.31 4.98
N TRP A 134 -8.59 17.08 5.72
CA TRP A 134 -7.28 16.79 5.13
C TRP A 134 -7.26 15.53 4.26
N PHE A 135 -8.13 14.56 4.55
CA PHE A 135 -8.23 13.33 3.77
C PHE A 135 -9.08 13.58 2.52
N GLN A 136 -10.25 14.19 2.69
CA GLN A 136 -11.16 14.51 1.60
C GLN A 136 -10.53 15.45 0.57
N GLU A 137 -9.80 16.46 1.01
CA GLU A 137 -9.04 17.37 0.14
C GLU A 137 -7.89 16.67 -0.61
N SER A 138 -7.45 15.50 -0.14
CA SER A 138 -6.42 14.68 -0.80
C SER A 138 -6.99 13.70 -1.84
N ILE A 139 -8.32 13.53 -1.92
CA ILE A 139 -8.96 12.66 -2.91
C ILE A 139 -8.99 13.37 -4.26
N ILE A 140 -8.31 12.80 -5.25
CA ILE A 140 -8.27 13.34 -6.61
C ILE A 140 -9.33 12.70 -7.50
N GLU A 141 -9.52 11.39 -7.38
CA GLU A 141 -10.45 10.61 -8.20
C GLU A 141 -11.20 9.61 -7.32
N LEU A 142 -12.46 9.36 -7.66
CA LEU A 142 -13.30 8.34 -7.05
C LEU A 142 -13.82 7.38 -8.13
N TRP A 143 -13.67 6.09 -7.91
CA TRP A 143 -14.04 5.07 -8.88
C TRP A 143 -15.29 4.31 -8.42
N TYR A 144 -16.45 4.82 -8.84
CA TYR A 144 -17.77 4.23 -8.62
C TYR A 144 -18.60 4.25 -9.92
N ASP A 145 -19.69 3.50 -9.92
CA ASP A 145 -20.70 3.49 -11.00
C ASP A 145 -20.16 3.28 -12.42
N GLY A 146 -19.09 2.48 -12.54
CA GLY A 146 -18.48 2.11 -13.80
C GLY A 146 -17.34 3.01 -14.26
N THR A 147 -17.03 4.07 -13.51
CA THR A 147 -15.74 4.75 -13.54
C THR A 147 -14.70 3.87 -12.86
N ALA A 148 -13.54 3.69 -13.50
CA ALA A 148 -12.45 2.87 -12.99
C ALA A 148 -11.10 3.47 -13.38
N LEU A 149 -10.05 3.11 -12.64
CA LEU A 149 -8.67 3.50 -12.97
C LEU A 149 -8.29 3.12 -14.40
N ILE A 150 -8.70 1.92 -14.83
CA ILE A 150 -8.54 1.46 -16.22
C ILE A 150 -9.86 1.78 -16.94
N PRO A 151 -9.85 2.71 -17.91
CA PRO A 151 -11.05 3.06 -18.67
C PRO A 151 -11.60 1.83 -19.40
N ARG A 152 -12.93 1.67 -19.39
CA ARG A 152 -13.60 0.48 -19.96
C ARG A 152 -13.32 0.33 -21.44
N GLU A 153 -13.23 1.45 -22.15
CA GLU A 153 -12.93 1.51 -23.57
C GLU A 153 -11.57 0.91 -23.94
N TRP A 154 -10.61 0.81 -23.01
CA TRP A 154 -9.30 0.21 -23.27
C TRP A 154 -9.38 -1.30 -23.49
N TYR A 155 -10.41 -1.96 -22.96
CA TYR A 155 -10.58 -3.42 -23.02
C TYR A 155 -11.97 -3.85 -23.52
N ALA A 156 -12.81 -2.91 -23.94
CA ALA A 156 -14.10 -3.16 -24.56
C ALA A 156 -14.02 -3.64 -26.03
N THR A 157 -12.81 -3.78 -26.59
CA THR A 157 -12.58 -4.34 -27.93
C THR A 157 -11.96 -5.73 -27.85
N ALA A 158 -12.75 -6.73 -27.49
CA ALA A 158 -12.53 -8.09 -28.01
C ALA A 158 -13.32 -8.21 -29.32
N PRO A 159 -12.67 -8.44 -30.48
CA PRO A 159 -13.38 -8.82 -31.69
C PRO A 159 -14.08 -10.16 -31.46
N ASP A 160 -15.25 -10.29 -32.09
CA ASP A 160 -16.16 -11.42 -32.18
C ASP A 160 -15.58 -12.81 -31.87
N ALA A 161 -16.41 -13.58 -31.15
CA ALA A 161 -16.42 -15.03 -31.07
C ALA A 161 -15.51 -15.73 -32.09
N GLN A 162 -14.46 -16.40 -31.59
CA GLN A 162 -13.84 -17.49 -32.35
C GLN A 162 -14.97 -18.45 -32.76
N PRO A 163 -15.23 -18.65 -34.07
CA PRO A 163 -16.17 -19.67 -34.47
C PRO A 163 -15.62 -21.01 -33.97
N PRO A 164 -16.48 -21.94 -33.51
CA PRO A 164 -16.03 -23.22 -33.01
C PRO A 164 -15.17 -23.89 -34.09
N LEU A 165 -13.96 -24.32 -33.72
CA LEU A 165 -13.08 -25.09 -34.58
C LEU A 165 -13.88 -26.24 -35.19
N SER A 166 -14.16 -26.15 -36.49
CA SER A 166 -14.79 -27.24 -37.21
C SER A 166 -13.85 -28.44 -37.10
N ALA A 167 -14.31 -29.50 -36.45
CA ALA A 167 -13.64 -30.79 -36.50
C ALA A 167 -13.60 -31.21 -37.98
N ALA A 168 -12.46 -30.99 -38.62
CA ALA A 168 -12.16 -31.60 -39.90
C ALA A 168 -12.15 -33.11 -39.66
N GLY A 169 -13.23 -33.77 -40.04
CA GLY A 169 -13.25 -35.22 -40.17
C GLY A 169 -12.19 -35.60 -41.20
N PRO A 170 -11.31 -36.58 -40.92
CA PRO A 170 -10.60 -37.22 -41.99
C PRO A 170 -11.62 -38.08 -42.74
N GLY A 171 -11.78 -37.75 -44.02
CA GLY A 171 -12.46 -38.61 -44.97
C GLY A 171 -11.87 -40.01 -44.96
N ALA A 172 -12.72 -40.96 -45.31
CA ALA A 172 -12.34 -42.27 -45.76
C ALA A 172 -11.17 -42.19 -46.75
N ASN A 173 -10.20 -43.10 -46.60
CA ASN A 173 -9.66 -43.79 -47.75
C ASN A 173 -9.16 -45.17 -47.34
N ASP A 174 -9.79 -46.14 -47.98
CA ASP A 174 -9.49 -47.56 -48.07
C ASP A 174 -8.01 -47.88 -48.36
N ALA A 175 -7.46 -48.82 -47.59
CA ALA A 175 -6.68 -49.99 -48.05
C ALA A 175 -6.35 -50.91 -46.85
#